data_AF-A0A329RFK9-F1
#
_entry.id   AF-A0A329RFK9-F1
#
_cell.length_a   1.000
_cell.length_b   1.000
_cell.length_c   1.000
_cell.angle_alpha   90.00
_cell.angle_beta   90.00
_cell.angle_gamma   90.00
#
_symmetry.space_group_name_H-M   'P 1'
#
loop_
_entity.id
_entity.type
_entity.pdbx_description
1 polymer ?
#
loop_
_entity_poly.entity_id
_entity_poly.type
_entity_poly.pdbx_seq_one_letter_code
_entity_poly.pdbx_strand_id
1 'polypeptide(L)'
;MVASSRNDEERMGVKEAVQWLWNAVKIRAKMKFWLFRGTTPEEVLEKLKVASNTDKNYKYYSKYFFKYYVKYPGRQPPNLPTRVADGIMQARLLNWLEKRLTPPQVFNEMGFTGTFASARGDPTYKYFVQYSKMWSDLQVRLVKEADEVMKARLDTWLEKNLSPPQVFKKLGFTGTFDSARGDPNYKYFEQYSKMWSDLQVRLSQANIPAKSADEIMIEKLVYWLENNFSPPQVFKELGLTGTFASARGDPNYKYFEHYYKMWSRAQVR
;
A
#
# COMPACT_ATOMS: atom_id res chain seq x y z
N MET A 1 44.41 17.15 15.30
CA MET A 1 43.69 17.09 14.01
C MET A 1 43.35 15.62 13.77
N VAL A 2 42.19 15.14 14.22
CA VAL A 2 40.85 15.19 13.58
C VAL A 2 40.68 14.13 12.49
N ALA A 3 39.67 13.28 12.72
CA ALA A 3 38.96 12.33 11.84
C ALA A 3 39.79 11.13 11.33
N SER A 4 39.36 9.88 11.57
CA SER A 4 38.08 9.37 11.07
C SER A 4 37.43 8.38 12.04
N SER A 5 36.40 8.83 12.75
CA SER A 5 35.32 7.97 13.25
C SER A 5 34.11 8.24 12.36
N ARG A 6 33.76 7.27 11.51
CA ARG A 6 32.42 7.02 10.95
C ARG A 6 32.54 5.97 9.84
N ASN A 7 31.61 5.00 9.88
CA ASN A 7 31.27 4.01 8.86
C ASN A 7 31.65 2.55 9.11
N ASP A 8 31.63 2.10 10.37
CA ASP A 8 31.32 0.69 10.65
C ASP A 8 29.82 0.55 10.91
N GLU A 9 29.01 0.84 9.88
CA GLU A 9 27.65 0.30 9.81
C GLU A 9 27.78 -1.14 9.31
N GLU A 10 27.65 -2.09 10.24
CA GLU A 10 27.60 -3.53 10.00
C GLU A 10 26.61 -3.85 8.85
N ARG A 11 27.13 -4.01 7.64
CA ARG A 11 26.39 -4.62 6.53
C ARG A 11 26.26 -6.11 6.82
N MET A 12 25.19 -6.49 7.55
CA MET A 12 24.79 -7.90 7.70
C MET A 12 24.76 -8.58 6.33
N GLY A 13 25.45 -9.71 6.19
CA GLY A 13 25.45 -10.48 4.95
C GLY A 13 24.03 -10.99 4.64
N VAL A 14 23.66 -11.08 3.35
CA VAL A 14 22.31 -11.50 2.92
C VAL A 14 21.89 -12.85 3.55
N LYS A 15 22.81 -13.80 3.70
CA LYS A 15 22.55 -15.08 4.37
C LYS A 15 22.25 -14.91 5.87
N GLU A 16 22.97 -14.02 6.55
CA GLU A 16 22.76 -13.71 7.97
C GLU A 16 21.45 -12.97 8.19
N ALA A 17 21.10 -12.03 7.28
CA ALA A 17 19.83 -11.33 7.28
C ALA A 17 18.64 -12.29 7.10
N VAL A 18 18.74 -13.24 6.16
CA VAL A 18 17.71 -14.28 5.94
C VAL A 18 17.58 -15.19 7.16
N GLN A 19 18.69 -15.66 7.73
CA GLN A 19 18.68 -16.50 8.93
C GLN A 19 18.07 -15.76 10.14
N TRP A 20 18.41 -14.48 10.30
CA TRP A 20 17.84 -13.62 11.35
C TRP A 20 16.34 -13.43 11.16
N LEU A 21 15.87 -13.16 9.93
CA LEU A 21 14.45 -13.06 9.60
C LEU A 21 13.70 -14.36 9.92
N TRP A 22 14.25 -15.51 9.53
CA TRP A 22 13.64 -16.81 9.79
C TRP A 22 13.51 -17.09 11.30
N ASN A 23 14.56 -16.81 12.07
CA ASN A 23 14.53 -16.91 13.53
C ASN A 23 13.50 -15.96 14.16
N ALA A 24 13.39 -14.73 13.66
CA ALA A 24 12.40 -13.77 14.13
C ALA A 24 10.96 -14.23 13.85
N VAL A 25 10.70 -14.80 12.67
CA VAL A 25 9.39 -15.38 12.31
C VAL A 25 9.04 -16.54 13.24
N LYS A 26 9.99 -17.46 13.47
CA LYS A 26 9.81 -18.61 14.37
C LYS A 26 9.48 -18.17 15.79
N ILE A 27 10.19 -17.17 16.32
CA ILE A 27 9.91 -16.61 17.66
C ILE A 27 8.52 -15.98 17.71
N ARG A 28 8.12 -15.21 16.68
CA ARG A 28 6.77 -14.60 16.62
C ARG A 28 5.67 -15.66 16.62
N ALA A 29 5.86 -16.76 15.89
CA ALA A 29 4.91 -17.88 15.87
C ALA A 29 4.81 -18.54 17.26
N LYS A 30 5.95 -18.83 17.91
CA LYS A 30 5.99 -19.36 19.28
C LYS A 30 5.27 -18.46 20.27
N MET A 31 5.49 -17.15 20.22
CA MET A 31 4.80 -16.19 21.08
C MET A 31 3.29 -16.21 20.88
N LYS A 32 2.81 -16.25 19.63
CA LYS A 32 1.36 -16.36 19.37
C LYS A 32 0.79 -17.63 19.99
N PHE A 33 1.51 -18.75 19.86
CA PHE A 33 1.11 -20.03 20.45
C PHE A 33 1.10 -19.98 21.99
N TRP A 34 2.16 -19.48 22.63
CA TRP A 34 2.21 -19.32 24.09
C TRP A 34 1.10 -18.40 24.58
N LEU A 35 0.86 -17.28 23.89
CA LEU A 35 -0.23 -16.36 24.23
C LEU A 35 -1.60 -17.01 24.04
N PHE A 36 -1.77 -17.87 23.04
CA PHE A 36 -2.99 -18.65 22.85
C PHE A 36 -3.24 -19.62 24.00
N ARG A 37 -2.19 -20.34 24.44
CA ARG A 37 -2.23 -21.30 25.56
C ARG A 37 -2.30 -20.65 26.94
N GLY A 38 -2.14 -19.32 27.02
CA GLY A 38 -2.15 -18.60 28.29
C GLY A 38 -0.89 -18.82 29.15
N THR A 39 0.22 -19.23 28.54
CA THR A 39 1.55 -19.36 29.18
C THR A 39 1.91 -18.04 29.87
N THR A 40 2.29 -18.06 31.14
CA THR A 40 2.49 -16.81 31.89
C THR A 40 3.77 -16.10 31.45
N PRO A 41 3.91 -14.79 31.73
CA PRO A 41 5.17 -14.09 31.48
C PRO A 41 6.35 -14.76 32.19
N GLU A 42 6.18 -15.25 33.42
CA GLU A 42 7.23 -15.94 34.19
C GLU A 42 7.70 -17.21 33.46
N GLU A 43 6.77 -18.05 33.00
CA GLU A 43 7.11 -19.23 32.20
C GLU A 43 7.81 -18.86 30.88
N VAL A 44 7.41 -17.76 30.24
CA VAL A 44 8.05 -17.29 28.99
C VAL A 44 9.44 -16.71 29.25
N LEU A 45 9.65 -16.03 30.37
CA LEU A 45 10.96 -15.54 30.81
C LEU A 45 11.95 -16.71 30.91
N GLU A 46 11.54 -17.80 31.58
CA GLU A 46 12.31 -19.04 31.71
C GLU A 46 12.54 -19.72 30.35
N LYS A 47 11.51 -19.89 29.53
CA LYS A 47 11.61 -20.52 28.20
C LYS A 47 12.53 -19.74 27.25
N LEU A 48 12.58 -18.41 27.38
CA LEU A 48 13.48 -17.55 26.62
C LEU A 48 14.88 -17.42 27.25
N LYS A 49 15.09 -18.00 28.45
CA LYS A 49 16.33 -17.95 29.22
C LYS A 49 16.85 -16.52 29.41
N VAL A 50 15.93 -15.58 29.69
CA VAL A 50 16.27 -14.17 29.85
C VAL A 50 16.85 -13.96 31.25
N ALA A 51 18.15 -13.70 31.32
CA ALA A 51 18.85 -13.50 32.59
C ALA A 51 18.82 -12.04 33.08
N SER A 52 18.70 -11.06 32.17
CA SER A 52 18.72 -9.63 32.49
C SER A 52 17.92 -8.81 31.47
N ASN A 53 17.75 -7.51 31.74
CA ASN A 53 17.13 -6.56 30.82
C ASN A 53 18.01 -6.17 29.62
N THR A 54 19.31 -6.48 29.66
CA THR A 54 20.26 -6.28 28.55
C THR A 54 20.36 -7.50 27.63
N ASP A 55 19.72 -8.62 28.00
CA ASP A 55 19.68 -9.83 27.18
C ASP A 55 19.00 -9.56 25.82
N LYS A 56 19.56 -10.11 24.73
CA LYS A 56 18.99 -10.02 23.39
C LYS A 56 17.56 -10.55 23.30
N ASN A 57 17.18 -11.48 24.17
CA ASN A 57 15.85 -12.07 24.28
C ASN A 57 14.91 -11.25 25.17
N TYR A 58 15.41 -10.28 25.93
CA TYR A 58 14.57 -9.42 26.77
C TYR A 58 13.56 -8.63 25.93
N LYS A 59 13.93 -8.16 24.74
CA LYS A 59 12.99 -7.46 23.83
C LYS A 59 11.79 -8.33 23.45
N TYR A 60 12.01 -9.63 23.31
CA TYR A 60 11.00 -10.61 22.97
C TYR A 60 10.09 -10.88 24.17
N TYR A 61 10.70 -11.08 25.34
CA TYR A 61 9.98 -11.21 26.60
C TYR A 61 9.12 -9.99 26.91
N SER A 62 9.69 -8.77 26.86
CA SER A 62 8.98 -7.52 27.12
C SER A 62 7.76 -7.36 26.21
N LYS A 63 7.90 -7.63 24.91
CA LYS A 63 6.77 -7.62 23.97
C LYS A 63 5.70 -8.66 24.31
N TYR A 64 6.11 -9.84 24.77
CA TYR A 64 5.19 -10.89 25.19
C TYR A 64 4.45 -10.49 26.48
N PHE A 65 5.15 -9.99 27.48
CA PHE A 65 4.62 -9.53 28.77
C PHE A 65 3.44 -8.57 28.57
N PHE A 66 3.63 -7.50 27.79
CA PHE A 66 2.55 -6.54 27.55
C PHE A 66 1.38 -7.15 26.78
N LYS A 67 1.66 -7.98 25.75
CA LYS A 67 0.59 -8.68 25.00
C LYS A 67 -0.21 -9.63 25.87
N TYR A 68 0.44 -10.29 26.83
CA TYR A 68 -0.20 -11.18 27.77
C TYR A 68 -1.25 -10.44 28.59
N TYR A 69 -0.89 -9.33 29.23
CA TYR A 69 -1.81 -8.57 30.07
C TYR A 69 -2.80 -7.67 29.32
N VAL A 70 -2.58 -7.44 28.02
CA VAL A 70 -3.64 -6.93 27.13
C VAL A 70 -4.69 -8.00 26.88
N LYS A 71 -4.28 -9.27 26.65
CA LYS A 71 -5.20 -10.37 26.39
C LYS A 71 -5.91 -10.89 27.64
N TYR A 72 -5.21 -10.89 28.77
CA TYR A 72 -5.67 -11.42 30.05
C TYR A 72 -5.63 -10.33 31.13
N PRO A 73 -6.50 -9.31 31.05
CA PRO A 73 -6.46 -8.15 31.95
C PRO A 73 -6.64 -8.54 33.42
N GLY A 74 -7.53 -9.50 33.73
CA GLY A 74 -7.77 -9.97 35.09
C GLY A 74 -6.66 -10.84 35.70
N ARG A 75 -5.56 -11.09 34.96
CA ARG A 75 -4.40 -11.83 35.48
C ARG A 75 -3.24 -10.92 35.88
N GLN A 76 -3.44 -9.60 35.84
CA GLN A 76 -2.41 -8.64 36.26
C GLN A 76 -2.06 -8.83 37.74
N PRO A 77 -0.76 -8.83 38.10
CA PRO A 77 -0.36 -8.82 39.49
C PRO A 77 -0.95 -7.59 40.22
N PRO A 78 -1.38 -7.73 41.48
CA PRO A 78 -2.05 -6.64 42.21
C PRO A 78 -1.11 -5.47 42.56
N ASN A 79 0.20 -5.73 42.71
CA ASN A 79 1.19 -4.75 43.18
C ASN A 79 2.24 -4.43 42.12
N LEU A 80 1.79 -4.03 40.92
CA LEU A 80 2.71 -3.63 39.86
C LEU A 80 3.32 -2.25 40.13
N PRO A 81 4.63 -2.05 39.85
CA PRO A 81 5.20 -0.71 39.82
C PRO A 81 4.43 0.18 38.84
N THR A 82 4.19 1.44 39.20
CA THR A 82 3.40 2.39 38.40
C THR A 82 3.84 2.44 36.94
N ARG A 83 5.14 2.47 36.68
CA ARG A 83 5.70 2.46 35.32
C ARG A 83 5.28 1.23 34.51
N VAL A 84 5.17 0.07 35.15
CA VAL A 84 4.77 -1.19 34.50
C VAL A 84 3.27 -1.19 34.22
N ALA A 85 2.46 -0.76 35.20
CA ALA A 85 1.01 -0.62 35.03
C ALA A 85 0.68 0.35 33.89
N ASP A 86 1.34 1.51 33.86
CA ASP A 86 1.22 2.51 32.79
C ASP A 86 1.63 1.90 31.44
N GLY A 87 2.73 1.15 31.39
CA GLY A 87 3.16 0.45 30.17
C GLY A 87 2.14 -0.56 29.64
N ILE A 88 1.46 -1.29 30.52
CA ILE A 88 0.37 -2.20 30.11
C ILE A 88 -0.82 -1.40 29.57
N MET A 89 -1.19 -0.29 30.22
CA MET A 89 -2.26 0.58 29.71
C MET A 89 -1.91 1.14 28.33
N GLN A 90 -0.68 1.61 28.10
CA GLN A 90 -0.22 2.03 26.78
C GLN A 90 -0.38 0.92 25.72
N ALA A 91 -0.01 -0.32 26.07
CA ALA A 91 -0.18 -1.46 25.19
C ALA A 91 -1.67 -1.76 24.89
N ARG A 92 -2.57 -1.57 25.86
CA ARG A 92 -4.03 -1.68 25.64
C ARG A 92 -4.52 -0.59 24.69
N LEU A 93 -4.12 0.67 24.90
CA LEU A 93 -4.51 1.78 24.01
C LEU A 93 -4.12 1.51 22.56
N LEU A 94 -2.88 1.06 22.34
CA LEU A 94 -2.41 0.70 21.00
C LEU A 94 -3.18 -0.49 20.41
N ASN A 95 -3.51 -1.49 21.22
CA ASN A 95 -4.30 -2.63 20.74
C ASN A 95 -5.73 -2.24 20.36
N TRP A 96 -6.39 -1.38 21.15
CA TRP A 96 -7.71 -0.85 20.82
C TRP A 96 -7.67 0.01 19.56
N LEU A 97 -6.61 0.79 19.36
CA LEU A 97 -6.42 1.58 18.14
C LEU A 97 -6.24 0.68 16.91
N GLU A 98 -5.43 -0.38 17.02
CA GLU A 98 -5.23 -1.39 15.96
C GLU A 98 -6.54 -2.10 15.58
N LYS A 99 -7.36 -2.43 16.58
CA LYS A 99 -8.71 -3.01 16.41
C LYS A 99 -9.77 -2.00 15.99
N ARG A 100 -9.40 -0.73 15.84
CA ARG A 100 -10.29 0.37 15.45
C ARG A 100 -11.50 0.57 16.38
N LEU A 101 -11.33 0.42 17.68
CA LEU A 101 -12.39 0.71 18.64
C LEU A 101 -12.66 2.22 18.68
N THR A 102 -13.92 2.62 18.66
CA THR A 102 -14.29 4.04 18.79
C THR A 102 -14.06 4.52 20.23
N PRO A 103 -13.92 5.84 20.48
CA PRO A 103 -13.82 6.37 21.84
C PRO A 103 -14.95 5.88 22.76
N PRO A 104 -16.24 5.86 22.37
CA PRO A 104 -17.29 5.27 23.21
C PRO A 104 -17.05 3.80 23.57
N GLN A 105 -16.54 2.98 22.65
CA GLN A 105 -16.23 1.57 22.95
C GLN A 105 -15.07 1.46 23.95
N VAL A 106 -14.00 2.25 23.78
CA VAL A 106 -12.89 2.27 24.73
C VAL A 106 -13.31 2.80 26.10
N PHE A 107 -14.19 3.78 26.15
CA PHE A 107 -14.75 4.29 27.40
C PHE A 107 -15.43 3.17 28.20
N ASN A 108 -16.23 2.33 27.52
CA ASN A 108 -16.87 1.17 28.13
C ASN A 108 -15.87 0.06 28.50
N GLU A 109 -14.87 -0.22 27.66
CA GLU A 109 -13.80 -1.20 27.93
C GLU A 109 -12.96 -0.82 29.15
N MET A 110 -12.85 0.47 29.45
CA MET A 110 -12.21 0.99 30.66
C MET A 110 -13.09 0.89 31.91
N GLY A 111 -14.34 0.43 31.77
CA GLY A 111 -15.30 0.30 32.88
C GLY A 111 -16.00 1.61 33.25
N PHE A 112 -15.83 2.68 32.47
CA PHE A 112 -16.57 3.91 32.71
C PHE A 112 -18.03 3.78 32.25
N THR A 113 -18.91 4.53 32.90
CA THR A 113 -20.33 4.61 32.57
C THR A 113 -20.79 6.06 32.49
N GLY A 114 -21.96 6.30 31.90
CA GLY A 114 -22.50 7.66 31.72
C GLY A 114 -21.77 8.42 30.61
N THR A 115 -21.49 9.70 30.85
CA THR A 115 -20.87 10.60 29.85
C THR A 115 -19.35 10.65 30.02
N PHE A 116 -18.62 11.08 28.98
CA PHE A 116 -17.18 11.31 29.11
C PHE A 116 -16.85 12.35 30.19
N ALA A 117 -17.72 13.35 30.37
CA ALA A 117 -17.51 14.38 31.38
C ALA A 117 -17.60 13.83 32.82
N SER A 118 -18.49 12.85 33.07
CA SER A 118 -18.67 12.30 34.42
C SER A 118 -17.47 11.48 34.90
N ALA A 119 -16.63 10.95 34.01
CA ALA A 119 -15.45 10.19 34.37
C ALA A 119 -14.20 11.05 34.64
N ARG A 120 -14.25 12.38 34.47
CA ARG A 120 -13.07 13.26 34.59
C ARG A 120 -12.38 13.23 35.96
N GLY A 121 -13.10 12.87 37.02
CA GLY A 121 -12.54 12.74 38.37
C GLY A 121 -11.76 11.44 38.60
N ASP A 122 -11.89 10.45 37.72
CA ASP A 122 -11.20 9.17 37.86
C ASP A 122 -9.72 9.30 37.44
N PRO A 123 -8.75 8.87 38.28
CA PRO A 123 -7.32 8.94 37.95
C PRO A 123 -6.92 8.22 36.66
N THR A 124 -7.68 7.21 36.24
CA THR A 124 -7.44 6.43 35.02
C THR A 124 -8.01 7.09 33.76
N TYR A 125 -8.88 8.11 33.91
CA TYR A 125 -9.46 8.86 32.80
C TYR A 125 -8.41 9.52 31.89
N LYS A 126 -7.21 9.81 32.43
CA LYS A 126 -6.05 10.27 31.65
C LYS A 126 -5.74 9.37 30.44
N TYR A 127 -5.96 8.06 30.55
CA TYR A 127 -5.73 7.10 29.45
C TYR A 127 -6.81 7.20 28.38
N PHE A 128 -8.05 7.47 28.77
CA PHE A 128 -9.13 7.70 27.82
C PHE A 128 -8.90 8.98 27.00
N VAL A 129 -8.44 10.05 27.66
CA VAL A 129 -8.05 11.30 26.97
C VAL A 129 -6.93 11.04 25.97
N GLN A 130 -5.90 10.29 26.39
CA GLN A 130 -4.81 9.92 25.50
C GLN A 130 -5.30 9.10 24.30
N TYR A 131 -6.17 8.12 24.53
CA TYR A 131 -6.76 7.31 23.46
C TYR A 131 -7.54 8.17 22.47
N SER A 132 -8.37 9.09 22.97
CA SER A 132 -9.20 9.98 22.14
C SER A 132 -8.35 10.84 21.21
N LYS A 133 -7.16 11.28 21.68
CA LYS A 133 -6.17 11.97 20.83
C LYS A 133 -5.61 11.05 19.76
N MET A 134 -5.13 9.85 20.14
CA MET A 134 -4.61 8.85 19.19
C MET A 134 -5.64 8.46 18.11
N TRP A 135 -6.90 8.35 18.50
CA TRP A 135 -8.02 8.09 17.60
C TRP A 135 -8.21 9.23 16.60
N SER A 136 -8.23 10.48 17.07
CA SER A 136 -8.36 11.66 16.21
C SER A 136 -7.22 11.73 15.20
N ASP A 137 -5.98 11.51 15.64
CA ASP A 137 -4.80 11.46 14.77
C ASP A 137 -4.89 10.31 13.75
N LEU A 138 -5.49 9.17 14.11
CA LEU A 138 -5.75 8.08 13.17
C LEU A 138 -6.79 8.48 12.11
N GLN A 139 -7.89 9.14 12.49
CA GLN A 139 -8.91 9.58 11.53
C GLN A 139 -8.31 10.55 10.50
N VAL A 140 -7.51 11.53 10.96
CA VAL A 140 -6.82 12.47 10.06
C VAL A 140 -5.90 11.74 9.08
N ARG A 141 -5.12 10.77 9.56
CA ARG A 141 -4.24 9.98 8.69
C ARG A 141 -5.00 9.16 7.66
N LEU A 142 -6.10 8.50 8.06
CA LEU A 142 -6.91 7.70 7.14
C LEU A 142 -7.55 8.55 6.04
N VAL A 143 -8.03 9.76 6.38
CA VAL A 143 -8.55 10.71 5.37
C VAL A 143 -7.46 11.11 4.39
N LYS A 144 -6.24 11.41 4.90
CA LYS A 144 -5.09 11.76 4.06
C LYS A 144 -4.69 10.60 3.13
N GLU A 145 -4.56 9.39 3.67
CA GLU A 145 -4.22 8.19 2.90
C GLU A 145 -5.28 7.92 1.81
N ALA A 146 -6.57 8.06 2.12
CA ALA A 146 -7.63 7.92 1.13
C ALA A 146 -7.53 8.99 0.02
N ASP A 147 -7.20 10.24 0.37
CA ASP A 147 -7.00 11.33 -0.58
C ASP A 147 -5.80 11.06 -1.52
N GLU A 148 -4.69 10.57 -0.98
CA GLU A 148 -3.50 10.19 -1.75
C GLU A 148 -3.79 9.02 -2.70
N VAL A 149 -4.50 7.99 -2.22
CA VAL A 149 -4.93 6.86 -3.06
C VAL A 149 -5.85 7.31 -4.20
N MET A 150 -6.77 8.24 -3.93
CA MET A 150 -7.64 8.79 -4.96
C MET A 150 -6.85 9.60 -5.99
N LYS A 151 -5.91 10.44 -5.57
CA LYS A 151 -5.03 11.19 -6.49
C LYS A 151 -4.22 10.26 -7.40
N ALA A 152 -3.63 9.20 -6.85
CA ALA A 152 -2.91 8.21 -7.65
C ALA A 152 -3.82 7.50 -8.67
N ARG A 153 -5.10 7.25 -8.34
CA ARG A 153 -6.08 6.73 -9.30
C ARG A 153 -6.38 7.74 -10.40
N LEU A 154 -6.47 9.04 -10.09
CA LEU A 154 -6.65 10.09 -11.10
C LEU A 154 -5.48 10.08 -12.10
N ASP A 155 -4.24 10.00 -11.61
CA ASP A 155 -3.04 9.91 -12.47
C ASP A 155 -3.13 8.68 -13.39
N THR A 156 -3.45 7.51 -12.82
CA THR A 156 -3.62 6.27 -13.60
C THR A 156 -4.73 6.37 -14.65
N TRP A 157 -5.83 7.08 -14.35
CA TRP A 157 -6.90 7.30 -15.32
C TRP A 157 -6.50 8.27 -16.42
N LEU A 158 -5.68 9.28 -16.11
CA LEU A 158 -5.11 10.19 -17.10
C LEU A 158 -4.17 9.45 -18.04
N GLU A 159 -3.27 8.60 -17.52
CA GLU A 159 -2.36 7.76 -18.32
C GLU A 159 -3.12 6.83 -19.27
N LYS A 160 -4.29 6.34 -18.85
CA LYS A 160 -5.18 5.50 -19.67
C LYS A 160 -6.07 6.31 -20.63
N ASN A 161 -5.87 7.62 -20.73
CA ASN A 161 -6.65 8.54 -21.57
C ASN A 161 -8.18 8.47 -21.34
N LEU A 162 -8.62 8.31 -20.08
CA LEU A 162 -10.06 8.32 -19.79
C LEU A 162 -10.63 9.74 -19.93
N SER A 163 -11.76 9.89 -20.62
CA SER A 163 -12.38 11.21 -20.74
C SER A 163 -13.03 11.65 -19.41
N PRO A 164 -13.23 12.97 -19.18
CA PRO A 164 -13.91 13.44 -17.98
C PRO A 164 -15.27 12.78 -17.73
N PRO A 165 -16.16 12.57 -18.73
CA PRO A 165 -17.40 11.80 -18.51
C PRO A 165 -17.19 10.37 -17.98
N GLN A 166 -16.14 9.68 -18.45
CA GLN A 166 -15.81 8.33 -17.96
C GLN A 166 -15.33 8.36 -16.51
N VAL A 167 -14.49 9.33 -16.14
CA VAL A 167 -14.03 9.52 -14.76
C VAL A 167 -15.16 9.94 -13.84
N PHE A 168 -16.05 10.83 -14.29
CA PHE A 168 -17.25 11.23 -13.54
C PHE A 168 -18.08 10.01 -13.12
N LYS A 169 -18.34 9.09 -14.06
CA LYS A 169 -19.02 7.82 -13.79
C LYS A 169 -18.22 6.90 -12.85
N LYS A 170 -16.89 6.83 -13.01
CA LYS A 170 -16.02 6.01 -12.15
C LYS A 170 -15.92 6.52 -10.71
N LEU A 171 -16.07 7.83 -10.50
CA LEU A 171 -16.19 8.44 -9.18
C LEU A 171 -17.55 8.18 -8.53
N GLY A 172 -18.47 7.51 -9.24
CA GLY A 172 -19.79 7.13 -8.72
C GLY A 172 -20.85 8.21 -8.89
N PHE A 173 -20.55 9.32 -9.57
CA PHE A 173 -21.53 10.35 -9.83
C PHE A 173 -22.55 9.89 -10.88
N THR A 174 -23.78 10.36 -10.70
CA THR A 174 -24.90 10.20 -11.63
C THR A 174 -25.43 11.57 -12.03
N GLY A 175 -26.22 11.64 -13.10
CA GLY A 175 -26.77 12.91 -13.60
C GLY A 175 -25.73 13.76 -14.32
N THR A 176 -25.81 15.08 -14.14
CA THR A 176 -24.94 16.06 -14.82
C THR A 176 -23.81 16.53 -13.91
N PHE A 177 -22.76 17.10 -14.50
CA PHE A 177 -21.64 17.65 -13.73
C PHE A 177 -22.09 18.73 -12.73
N ASP A 178 -23.02 19.60 -13.13
CA ASP A 178 -23.53 20.66 -12.26
C ASP A 178 -24.30 20.12 -11.06
N SER A 179 -25.06 19.03 -11.25
CA SER A 179 -25.82 18.41 -10.16
C SER A 179 -24.94 17.78 -9.07
N ALA A 180 -23.69 17.44 -9.41
CA ALA A 180 -22.76 16.80 -8.48
C ALA A 180 -21.87 17.77 -7.69
N ARG A 181 -21.91 19.08 -7.97
CA ARG A 181 -21.03 20.09 -7.32
C ARG A 181 -21.16 20.16 -5.80
N GLY A 182 -22.29 19.74 -5.24
CA GLY A 182 -22.50 19.69 -3.79
C GLY A 182 -21.84 18.49 -3.09
N ASP A 183 -21.35 17.50 -3.84
CA ASP A 183 -20.74 16.30 -3.26
C ASP A 183 -19.28 16.57 -2.83
N PRO A 184 -18.87 16.19 -1.60
CA PRO A 184 -17.49 16.36 -1.14
C PRO A 184 -16.42 15.70 -2.02
N ASN A 185 -16.77 14.65 -2.77
CA ASN A 185 -15.87 13.96 -3.70
C ASN A 185 -15.75 14.66 -5.05
N TYR A 186 -16.59 15.65 -5.35
CA TYR A 186 -16.57 16.39 -6.62
C TYR A 186 -15.23 17.08 -6.85
N LYS A 187 -14.52 17.45 -5.78
CA LYS A 187 -13.14 17.96 -5.82
C LYS A 187 -12.18 17.08 -6.64
N TYR A 188 -12.37 15.76 -6.64
CA TYR A 188 -11.53 14.83 -7.41
C TYR A 188 -11.86 14.89 -8.91
N PHE A 189 -13.13 15.10 -9.26
CA PHE A 189 -13.54 15.30 -10.63
C PHE A 189 -13.02 16.65 -11.19
N GLU A 190 -13.08 17.71 -10.39
CA GLU A 190 -12.51 19.02 -10.76
C GLU A 190 -11.00 18.92 -10.97
N GLN A 191 -10.30 18.28 -10.03
CA GLN A 191 -8.87 18.02 -10.15
C GLN A 191 -8.55 17.24 -11.43
N TYR A 192 -9.29 16.16 -11.70
CA TYR A 192 -9.09 15.37 -12.92
C TYR A 192 -9.35 16.18 -14.19
N SER A 193 -10.45 16.95 -14.22
CA SER A 193 -10.82 17.76 -15.37
C SER A 193 -9.74 18.78 -15.70
N LYS A 194 -9.10 19.38 -14.68
CA LYS A 194 -7.95 20.26 -14.87
C LYS A 194 -6.75 19.51 -15.46
N MET A 195 -6.39 18.36 -14.90
CA MET A 195 -5.28 17.54 -15.40
C MET A 195 -5.50 17.11 -16.87
N TRP A 196 -6.75 16.76 -17.21
CA TRP A 196 -7.16 16.42 -18.56
C TRP A 196 -7.02 17.61 -19.52
N SER A 197 -7.53 18.78 -19.14
CA SER A 197 -7.37 20.01 -19.93
C SER A 197 -5.90 20.34 -20.16
N ASP A 198 -5.05 20.26 -19.12
CA ASP A 198 -3.61 20.50 -19.24
C ASP A 198 -2.93 19.48 -20.16
N LEU A 199 -3.40 18.22 -20.18
CA LEU A 199 -2.94 17.21 -21.14
C LEU A 199 -3.35 17.58 -22.57
N GLN A 200 -4.61 17.95 -22.80
CA GLN A 200 -5.09 18.35 -24.13
C GLN A 200 -4.35 19.57 -24.67
N VAL A 201 -4.11 20.57 -23.82
CA VAL A 201 -3.30 21.74 -24.18
C VAL A 201 -1.88 21.31 -24.57
N ARG A 202 -1.21 20.48 -23.75
CA ARG A 202 0.12 19.96 -24.08
C ARG A 202 0.15 19.19 -25.39
N LEU A 203 -0.84 18.35 -25.66
CA LEU A 203 -0.96 17.60 -26.91
C LEU A 203 -1.22 18.51 -28.12
N SER A 204 -1.92 19.64 -27.92
CA SER A 204 -2.18 20.63 -28.97
C SER A 204 -1.01 21.58 -29.24
N GLN A 205 -0.20 21.87 -28.22
CA GLN A 205 0.96 22.77 -28.28
C GLN A 205 2.25 22.06 -28.62
N ALA A 206 2.38 20.78 -28.25
CA ALA A 206 3.30 19.89 -28.91
C ALA A 206 2.88 19.90 -30.38
N ASN A 207 3.64 20.59 -31.22
CA ASN A 207 3.58 20.45 -32.66
C ASN A 207 3.98 18.99 -32.97
N ILE A 208 3.10 18.03 -32.68
CA ILE A 208 3.27 16.66 -33.09
C ILE A 208 3.01 16.74 -34.60
N PRO A 209 4.04 16.69 -35.47
CA PRO A 209 3.75 16.47 -36.88
C PRO A 209 2.87 15.22 -36.91
N ALA A 210 1.71 15.29 -37.56
CA ALA A 210 0.82 14.14 -37.66
C ALA A 210 1.69 12.92 -37.99
N LYS A 211 1.68 11.90 -37.12
CA LYS A 211 2.51 10.71 -37.31
C LYS A 211 2.35 10.28 -38.76
N SER A 212 3.45 10.17 -39.48
CA SER A 212 3.38 9.78 -40.87
C SER A 212 2.67 8.42 -40.98
N ALA A 213 2.03 8.15 -42.11
CA ALA A 213 1.39 6.84 -42.31
C ALA A 213 2.36 5.68 -42.05
N ASP A 214 3.66 5.90 -42.30
CA ASP A 214 4.75 4.95 -42.03
C ASP A 214 4.97 4.73 -40.53
N GLU A 215 4.98 5.79 -39.70
CA GLU A 215 5.14 5.68 -38.24
C GLU A 215 3.94 4.98 -37.59
N ILE A 216 2.72 5.29 -38.03
CA ILE A 216 1.50 4.62 -37.56
C ILE A 216 1.54 3.13 -37.91
N MET A 217 2.04 2.78 -39.10
CA MET A 217 2.19 1.38 -39.48
C MET A 217 3.26 0.66 -38.68
N ILE A 218 4.41 1.28 -38.42
CA ILE A 218 5.47 0.68 -37.59
C ILE A 218 4.93 0.36 -36.18
N GLU A 219 4.12 1.23 -35.58
CA GLU A 219 3.49 0.98 -34.28
C GLU A 219 2.51 -0.20 -34.33
N LYS A 220 1.72 -0.34 -35.40
CA LYS A 220 0.86 -1.51 -35.61
C LYS A 220 1.68 -2.80 -35.76
N LEU A 221 2.83 -2.76 -36.44
CA LEU A 221 3.72 -3.92 -36.58
C LEU A 221 4.28 -4.37 -35.22
N VAL A 222 4.70 -3.42 -34.37
CA VAL A 222 5.17 -3.71 -33.01
C VAL A 222 4.04 -4.33 -32.18
N TYR A 223 2.85 -3.76 -32.22
CA TYR A 223 1.67 -4.30 -31.54
C TYR A 223 1.37 -5.74 -31.98
N TRP A 224 1.39 -6.03 -33.30
CA TRP A 224 1.16 -7.38 -33.81
C TRP A 224 2.24 -8.37 -33.35
N LEU A 225 3.48 -7.93 -33.24
CA LEU A 225 4.58 -8.78 -32.76
C LEU A 225 4.41 -9.10 -31.27
N GLU A 226 4.09 -8.11 -30.44
CA GLU A 226 3.84 -8.29 -29.00
C GLU A 226 2.64 -9.19 -28.72
N ASN A 227 1.66 -9.21 -29.63
CA ASN A 227 0.47 -10.05 -29.55
C ASN A 227 0.61 -11.38 -30.33
N ASN A 228 1.84 -11.77 -30.68
CA ASN A 228 2.16 -13.06 -31.31
C ASN A 228 1.45 -13.33 -32.64
N PHE A 229 1.19 -12.31 -33.46
CA PHE A 229 0.63 -12.54 -34.78
C PHE A 229 1.63 -13.29 -35.66
N SER A 230 1.18 -14.32 -36.37
CA SER A 230 2.00 -15.04 -37.33
C SER A 230 2.19 -14.23 -38.62
N PRO A 231 3.26 -14.45 -39.40
CA PRO A 231 3.45 -13.78 -40.68
C PRO A 231 2.24 -13.89 -41.63
N PRO A 232 1.57 -15.05 -41.81
CA PRO A 232 0.34 -15.11 -42.61
C PRO A 232 -0.80 -14.21 -42.12
N GLN A 233 -0.95 -14.03 -40.80
CA GLN A 233 -1.97 -13.14 -40.23
C GLN A 233 -1.66 -11.67 -40.55
N VAL A 234 -0.42 -11.24 -40.31
CA VAL A 234 -0.01 -9.86 -40.64
C VAL A 234 -0.08 -9.59 -42.14
N PHE A 235 0.28 -10.57 -42.98
CA PHE A 235 0.15 -10.46 -44.43
C PHE A 235 -1.30 -10.15 -44.85
N LYS A 236 -2.27 -10.85 -44.25
CA LYS A 236 -3.70 -10.62 -44.47
C LYS A 236 -4.18 -9.26 -43.93
N GLU A 237 -3.75 -8.88 -42.73
CA GLU A 237 -4.11 -7.58 -42.11
C GLU A 237 -3.54 -6.37 -42.87
N LEU A 238 -2.43 -6.54 -43.58
CA LEU A 238 -1.87 -5.53 -44.49
C LEU A 238 -2.63 -5.45 -45.83
N GLY A 239 -3.65 -6.28 -46.03
CA GLY A 239 -4.44 -6.36 -47.26
C GLY A 239 -3.72 -7.04 -48.43
N LEU A 240 -2.60 -7.72 -48.17
CA LEU A 240 -1.83 -8.41 -49.21
C LEU A 240 -2.52 -9.70 -49.62
N THR A 241 -2.49 -10.02 -50.91
CA THR A 241 -3.13 -11.20 -51.49
C THR A 241 -2.14 -12.06 -52.26
N GLY A 242 -2.50 -13.32 -52.52
CA GLY A 242 -1.61 -14.29 -53.17
C GLY A 242 -0.57 -14.87 -52.22
N THR A 243 0.62 -15.16 -52.76
CA THR A 243 1.77 -15.69 -52.00
C THR A 243 2.67 -14.56 -51.49
N PHE A 244 3.51 -14.83 -50.48
CA PHE A 244 4.51 -13.86 -50.02
C PHE A 244 5.43 -13.40 -51.16
N ALA A 245 5.81 -14.29 -52.07
CA ALA A 245 6.67 -13.95 -53.19
C ALA A 245 5.95 -13.05 -54.24
N SER A 246 4.67 -13.33 -54.51
CA SER A 246 3.92 -12.60 -55.55
C SER A 246 3.50 -11.19 -55.12
N ALA A 247 3.48 -10.89 -53.82
CA ALA A 247 3.08 -9.58 -53.31
C ALA A 247 4.23 -8.55 -53.27
N ARG A 248 5.45 -8.89 -53.71
CA ARG A 248 6.64 -8.01 -53.67
C ARG A 248 6.49 -6.66 -54.39
N GLY A 249 5.55 -6.56 -55.33
CA GLY A 249 5.24 -5.31 -56.05
C GLY A 249 4.23 -4.41 -55.33
N ASP A 250 3.62 -4.88 -54.24
CA ASP A 250 2.60 -4.11 -53.50
C ASP A 250 3.26 -3.05 -52.59
N PRO A 251 2.79 -1.80 -52.58
CA PRO A 251 3.33 -0.74 -51.72
C PRO A 251 3.33 -1.08 -50.22
N ASN A 252 2.40 -1.91 -49.74
CA ASN A 252 2.32 -2.33 -48.34
C ASN A 252 3.25 -3.50 -48.01
N TYR A 253 3.84 -4.16 -49.02
CA TYR A 253 4.74 -5.28 -48.82
C TYR A 253 6.01 -4.89 -48.05
N LYS A 254 6.46 -3.63 -48.16
CA LYS A 254 7.59 -3.09 -47.38
C LYS A 254 7.39 -3.26 -45.86
N TYR A 255 6.17 -3.14 -45.36
CA TYR A 255 5.84 -3.32 -43.94
C TYR A 255 5.80 -4.80 -43.55
N PHE A 256 5.35 -5.66 -44.46
CA PHE A 256 5.40 -7.11 -44.24
C PHE A 256 6.84 -7.62 -44.14
N GLU A 257 7.76 -7.15 -44.98
CA GLU A 257 9.18 -7.49 -44.87
C GLU A 257 9.79 -7.01 -43.56
N HIS A 258 9.40 -5.82 -43.10
CA HIS A 258 9.85 -5.26 -41.83
C HIS A 258 9.37 -6.12 -40.66
N TYR A 259 8.08 -6.48 -40.66
CA TYR A 259 7.48 -7.37 -39.67
C TYR A 259 8.15 -8.75 -39.64
N TYR A 260 8.35 -9.36 -40.83
CA TYR A 260 8.96 -10.68 -40.94
C TYR A 260 10.38 -10.71 -40.36
N LYS A 261 11.18 -9.67 -40.60
CA LYS A 261 12.53 -9.53 -40.02
C LYS A 261 12.49 -9.43 -38.49
N MET A 262 11.56 -8.64 -37.93
CA MET A 262 11.40 -8.51 -36.48
C MET A 262 10.93 -9.84 -35.85
N TRP A 263 9.94 -10.48 -36.46
CA TRP A 263 9.40 -11.76 -36.03
C TRP A 263 10.46 -12.87 -36.05
N SER A 264 11.20 -13.04 -37.15
CA SER A 264 12.27 -14.06 -37.23
C SER A 264 13.36 -13.86 -36.18
N ARG A 265 13.73 -12.61 -35.87
CA ARG A 265 14.71 -12.31 -34.80
C ARG A 265 14.18 -12.65 -33.41
N ALA A 266 12.89 -12.46 -33.18
CA ALA A 266 12.25 -12.77 -31.90
C ALA A 266 12.13 -14.29 -31.65
N GLN A 267 12.14 -15.13 -32.69
CA GLN A 267 12.08 -16.59 -32.57
C GLN A 267 13.44 -17.28 -32.34
N VAL A 268 14.55 -16.53 -32.41
CA VAL A 268 15.93 -17.05 -32.25
C VAL A 268 16.48 -16.77 -30.83
N ARG A 269 15.63 -16.31 -29.92
CA ARG A 269 15.89 -16.21 -28.47
C ARG A 269 15.13 -17.28 -27.72
#